data_AF-A0A0K8SZ27-F1
#
_entry.id   AF-A0A0K8SZ27-F1
#
_cell.length_a   1.000
_cell.length_b   1.000
_cell.length_c   1.000
_cell.angle_alpha   90.00
_cell.angle_beta   90.00
_cell.angle_gamma   90.00
#
_symmetry.space_group_name_H-M   'P 1'
#
loop_
_entity.id
_entity.type
_entity.pdbx_description
1 polymer ?
#
loop_
_entity_poly.entity_id
_entity_poly.type
_entity_poly.pdbx_seq_one_letter_code
_entity_poly.pdbx_strand_id
1 'polypeptide(L)'
;QLAEKESKKRIKPVRIKKLFVLAALLVEDYQNLRNIATGDKSSDFMDNADGVDFKVVDGAWRGAEAYHFLMLAQRQLYEGHFVEAVMTSLSLKAYEDIIPIEEIYCLIALASINAKIFGT
;
A
#
# COMPACT_ATOMS: atom_id res chain seq x y z
N GLN A 1 10.91 -7.02 -4.62
CA GLN A 1 11.03 -7.88 -5.82
C GLN A 1 9.97 -8.99 -5.96
N LEU A 2 9.77 -9.92 -5.01
CA LEU A 2 8.73 -10.96 -5.18
C LEU A 2 7.29 -10.39 -5.13
N ALA A 3 7.02 -9.48 -4.19
CA ALA A 3 5.72 -8.82 -4.07
C ALA A 3 5.35 -8.01 -5.33
N GLU A 4 6.31 -7.27 -5.91
CA GLU A 4 6.11 -6.50 -7.15
C GLU A 4 5.87 -7.42 -8.35
N LYS A 5 6.55 -8.58 -8.43
CA LYS A 5 6.31 -9.58 -9.47
C LYS A 5 4.90 -10.17 -9.38
N GLU A 6 4.44 -10.46 -8.16
CA GLU A 6 3.08 -10.98 -7.93
C GLU A 6 2.01 -9.89 -8.11
N SER A 7 2.32 -8.63 -7.80
CA SER A 7 1.51 -7.45 -8.11
C SER A 7 1.23 -7.36 -9.61
N LYS A 8 2.25 -7.55 -10.46
CA LYS A 8 2.08 -7.58 -11.92
C LYS A 8 1.16 -8.69 -12.42
N LYS A 9 1.09 -9.83 -11.72
CA LYS A 9 0.26 -10.97 -12.12
C LYS A 9 -1.23 -10.81 -11.76
N ARG A 10 -1.57 -9.92 -10.81
CA ARG A 10 -2.96 -9.55 -10.44
C ARG A 10 -3.92 -10.69 -10.08
N ILE A 11 -3.43 -11.87 -9.70
CA ILE A 11 -4.29 -13.07 -9.55
C ILE A 11 -5.11 -13.04 -8.25
N LYS A 12 -4.55 -12.51 -7.15
CA LYS A 12 -5.19 -12.52 -5.81
C LYS A 12 -4.78 -11.30 -4.97
N PRO A 13 -5.60 -10.24 -4.85
CA PRO A 13 -5.23 -9.01 -4.13
C PRO A 13 -4.92 -9.26 -2.64
N VAL A 14 -5.65 -10.19 -2.01
CA VAL A 14 -5.38 -10.60 -0.61
C VAL A 14 -3.98 -11.18 -0.43
N ARG A 15 -3.52 -12.01 -1.39
CA ARG A 15 -2.18 -12.60 -1.34
C ARG A 15 -1.12 -11.53 -1.49
N ILE A 16 -1.34 -10.57 -2.39
CA ILE A 16 -0.41 -9.48 -2.63
C ILE A 16 -0.26 -8.61 -1.38
N LYS A 17 -1.38 -8.19 -0.74
CA LYS A 17 -1.34 -7.45 0.52
C LYS A 17 -0.55 -8.21 1.60
N LYS A 18 -0.81 -9.53 1.75
CA LYS A 18 -0.06 -10.36 2.71
C LYS A 18 1.44 -10.40 2.42
N LEU A 19 1.86 -10.45 1.15
CA LEU A 19 3.27 -10.42 0.79
C LEU A 19 3.95 -9.09 1.13
N PHE A 20 3.28 -7.96 0.89
CA PHE A 20 3.81 -6.64 1.27
C PHE A 20 3.93 -6.49 2.80
N VAL A 21 2.92 -6.93 3.55
CA VAL A 21 2.96 -6.90 5.03
C VAL A 21 4.05 -7.81 5.58
N LEU A 22 4.19 -9.04 5.05
CA LEU A 22 5.27 -9.95 5.45
C LEU A 22 6.65 -9.39 5.12
N ALA A 23 6.80 -8.70 3.98
CA ALA A 23 8.04 -8.05 3.63
C ALA A 23 8.39 -6.93 4.63
N ALA A 24 7.42 -6.10 5.00
CA ALA A 24 7.62 -5.03 5.99
C ALA A 24 8.02 -5.60 7.37
N LEU A 25 7.28 -6.61 7.86
CA LEU A 25 7.55 -7.25 9.14
C LEU A 25 8.94 -7.91 9.17
N LEU A 26 9.36 -8.58 8.10
CA LEU A 26 10.67 -9.23 8.07
C LEU A 26 11.82 -8.22 8.14
N VAL A 27 11.66 -7.05 7.51
CA VAL A 27 12.67 -5.99 7.59
C VAL A 27 12.68 -5.34 8.97
N GLU A 28 11.51 -5.12 9.58
CA GLU A 28 11.40 -4.61 10.95
C GLU A 28 12.02 -5.58 11.97
N ASP A 29 11.74 -6.88 11.85
CA ASP A 29 12.34 -7.92 12.69
C ASP A 29 13.87 -7.95 12.55
N TYR A 30 14.39 -7.78 11.33
CA TYR A 30 15.83 -7.69 11.09
C TYR A 30 16.44 -6.44 11.76
N GLN A 31 15.78 -5.29 11.67
CA GLN A 31 16.21 -4.06 12.34
C GLN A 31 16.20 -4.23 13.87
N ASN A 32 15.16 -4.85 14.43
CA ASN A 32 15.05 -5.11 15.87
C ASN A 32 16.14 -6.05 16.37
N LEU A 33 16.40 -7.16 15.68
CA LEU A 33 17.49 -8.08 16.02
C LEU A 33 18.86 -7.40 15.90
N ARG A 34 19.05 -6.55 14.89
CA ARG A 34 20.28 -5.77 14.71
C ARG A 34 20.48 -4.80 15.87
N ASN A 35 19.45 -4.07 16.28
CA ASN A 35 19.49 -3.10 17.39
C ASN A 35 19.79 -3.78 18.73
N ILE A 36 19.25 -4.99 18.96
CA ILE A 36 19.53 -5.80 20.16
C ILE A 36 20.99 -6.29 20.14
N ALA A 37 21.49 -6.72 18.98
CA ALA A 37 22.86 -7.20 18.84
C ALA A 37 23.92 -6.07 18.92
N THR A 38 23.57 -4.85 18.51
CA THR A 38 24.51 -3.71 18.47
C THR A 38 24.57 -2.90 19.75
N GLY A 39 23.72 -3.18 20.75
CA GLY A 39 23.84 -2.70 22.13
C GLY A 39 24.26 -1.23 22.25
N ASP A 40 23.32 -0.31 22.06
CA ASP A 40 23.42 1.08 22.48
C ASP A 40 24.66 1.85 21.99
N LYS A 41 24.83 1.97 20.66
CA LYS A 41 25.75 2.95 20.06
C LYS A 41 24.97 4.17 19.59
N SER A 42 24.76 5.09 20.54
CA SER A 42 24.61 6.54 20.41
C SER A 42 24.55 7.11 18.97
N SER A 43 23.32 7.41 18.53
CA SER A 43 22.84 8.71 18.03
C SER A 43 23.64 9.62 17.05
N ASP A 44 24.79 9.26 16.48
CA ASP A 44 25.56 10.25 15.68
C ASP A 44 26.37 9.71 14.48
N PHE A 45 26.02 8.55 13.91
CA PHE A 45 26.66 8.04 12.70
C PHE A 45 25.64 7.55 11.66
N MET A 46 24.76 8.46 11.27
CA MET A 46 23.79 8.31 10.20
C MET A 46 24.41 8.89 8.92
N ASP A 47 24.47 8.15 7.80
CA ASP A 47 23.96 8.76 6.55
C ASP A 47 23.79 7.85 5.32
N ASN A 48 24.51 6.73 5.15
CA ASN A 48 24.60 6.16 3.78
C ASN A 48 24.05 4.74 3.56
N ALA A 49 23.97 3.89 4.59
CA ALA A 49 23.45 2.53 4.45
C ALA A 49 22.00 2.37 4.95
N ASP A 50 21.63 3.08 6.03
CA ASP A 50 20.31 2.92 6.67
C ASP A 50 19.16 3.59 5.91
N GLY A 51 19.45 4.62 5.11
CA GLY A 51 18.45 5.27 4.26
C GLY A 51 17.89 4.36 3.17
N VAL A 52 18.61 3.30 2.78
CA VAL A 52 18.14 2.33 1.80
C VAL A 52 17.12 1.37 2.44
N ASP A 53 17.41 0.87 3.64
CA ASP A 53 16.51 -0.05 4.35
C ASP A 53 15.21 0.66 4.77
N PHE A 54 15.28 1.91 5.23
CA PHE A 54 14.08 2.68 5.58
C PHE A 54 13.17 2.93 4.36
N LYS A 55 13.76 3.31 3.21
CA LYS A 55 12.99 3.47 1.95
C LYS A 55 12.37 2.17 1.46
N VAL A 56 13.03 1.02 1.70
CA VAL A 56 12.49 -0.30 1.36
C VAL A 56 11.30 -0.66 2.27
N VAL A 57 11.40 -0.37 3.57
CA VAL A 57 10.30 -0.55 4.53
C VAL A 57 9.11 0.34 4.17
N ASP A 58 9.35 1.64 3.97
CA ASP A 58 8.30 2.59 3.57
C ASP A 58 7.66 2.20 2.23
N GLY A 59 8.45 1.72 1.27
CA GLY A 59 7.93 1.19 0.01
C GLY A 59 7.04 -0.04 0.20
N ALA A 60 7.39 -0.92 1.14
CA ALA A 60 6.58 -2.10 1.46
C ALA A 60 5.25 -1.72 2.15
N TRP A 61 5.28 -0.79 3.11
CA TRP A 61 4.09 -0.26 3.76
C TRP A 61 3.19 0.50 2.80
N ARG A 62 3.76 1.37 1.95
CA ARG A 62 3.02 2.09 0.91
C ARG A 62 2.35 1.12 -0.07
N GLY A 63 3.03 0.03 -0.43
CA GLY A 63 2.47 -1.06 -1.22
C GLY A 63 1.30 -1.76 -0.53
N ALA A 64 1.44 -2.11 0.76
CA ALA A 64 0.39 -2.74 1.54
C ALA A 64 -0.84 -1.84 1.71
N GLU A 65 -0.61 -0.54 1.93
CA GLU A 65 -1.63 0.49 2.07
C GLU A 65 -2.42 0.70 0.78
N ALA A 66 -1.75 0.80 -0.37
CA ALA A 66 -2.40 0.91 -1.67
C ALA A 66 -3.40 -0.23 -1.92
N TYR A 67 -2.97 -1.48 -1.72
CA TYR A 67 -3.85 -2.64 -1.86
C TYR A 67 -4.94 -2.69 -0.80
N HIS A 68 -4.68 -2.16 0.40
CA HIS A 68 -5.70 -2.05 1.43
C HIS A 68 -6.84 -1.13 1.01
N PHE A 69 -6.52 0.08 0.53
CA PHE A 69 -7.52 1.03 0.06
C PHE A 69 -8.29 0.51 -1.14
N LEU A 70 -7.64 -0.19 -2.08
CA LEU A 70 -8.31 -0.79 -3.23
C LEU A 70 -9.35 -1.83 -2.80
N MET A 71 -8.96 -2.72 -1.88
CA MET A 71 -9.88 -3.73 -1.34
C MET A 71 -11.01 -3.09 -0.52
N LEU A 72 -10.72 -2.03 0.24
CA LEU A 72 -11.71 -1.32 1.04
C LEU A 72 -12.75 -0.63 0.16
N ALA A 73 -12.31 0.09 -0.88
CA ALA A 73 -13.19 0.76 -1.82
C ALA A 73 -14.11 -0.23 -2.56
N GLN A 74 -13.58 -1.37 -3.00
CA GLN A 74 -14.39 -2.44 -3.59
C GLN A 74 -15.42 -2.98 -2.60
N ARG A 75 -15.02 -3.23 -1.35
CA ARG A 75 -15.93 -3.72 -0.31
C ARG A 75 -17.06 -2.72 -0.03
N GLN A 76 -16.74 -1.44 0.14
CA GLN A 76 -17.73 -0.37 0.35
C GLN A 76 -18.72 -0.28 -0.82
N LEU A 77 -18.25 -0.47 -2.06
CA LEU A 77 -19.10 -0.49 -3.24
C LEU A 77 -20.08 -1.68 -3.21
N TYR A 78 -19.63 -2.87 -2.83
CA TYR A 78 -20.51 -4.04 -2.67
C TYR A 78 -21.49 -3.93 -1.50
N GLU A 79 -21.11 -3.26 -0.41
CA GLU A 79 -21.96 -3.03 0.77
C GLU A 79 -22.97 -1.89 0.55
N GLY A 80 -22.86 -1.13 -0.55
CA GLY A 80 -23.77 -0.02 -0.90
C GLY A 80 -23.37 1.33 -0.30
N HIS A 81 -22.21 1.43 0.33
CA HIS A 81 -21.62 2.65 0.88
C HIS A 81 -20.90 3.44 -0.23
N PHE A 82 -21.68 4.02 -1.15
CA PHE A 82 -21.14 4.60 -2.38
C PHE A 82 -20.35 5.90 -2.16
N VAL A 83 -20.77 6.75 -1.22
CA VAL A 83 -20.08 8.03 -0.94
C VAL A 83 -18.70 7.77 -0.37
N GLU A 84 -18.61 6.83 0.57
CA GLU A 84 -17.37 6.40 1.20
C GLU A 84 -16.45 5.70 0.19
N ALA A 85 -17.01 4.87 -0.71
CA ALA A 85 -16.26 4.26 -1.81
C ALA A 85 -15.65 5.29 -2.77
N VAL A 86 -16.35 6.41 -3.04
CA VAL A 86 -15.80 7.52 -3.84
C VAL A 86 -14.63 8.17 -3.09
N MET A 87 -14.78 8.47 -1.80
CA MET A 87 -13.72 9.12 -1.02
C MET A 87 -12.46 8.24 -0.92
N THR A 88 -12.63 6.94 -0.64
CA THR A 88 -11.51 5.99 -0.56
C THR A 88 -10.85 5.77 -1.93
N SER A 89 -11.63 5.71 -3.01
CA SER A 89 -11.08 5.62 -4.36
C SER A 89 -10.37 6.90 -4.80
N LEU A 90 -10.74 8.07 -4.28
CA LEU A 90 -10.01 9.32 -4.50
C LEU A 90 -8.64 9.30 -3.81
N SER A 91 -8.56 8.74 -2.60
CA SER A 91 -7.29 8.54 -1.87
C SER A 91 -6.32 7.61 -2.63
N LEU A 92 -6.84 6.67 -3.44
CA LEU A 92 -6.00 5.79 -4.26
C LEU A 92 -5.17 6.52 -5.31
N LYS A 93 -5.52 7.77 -5.66
CA LYS A 93 -4.73 8.59 -6.60
C LYS A 93 -3.30 8.86 -6.11
N ALA A 94 -3.03 8.78 -4.81
CA ALA A 94 -1.67 8.89 -4.29
C ALA A 94 -0.78 7.66 -4.58
N TYR A 95 -1.35 6.58 -5.12
CA TYR A 95 -0.68 5.29 -5.33
C TYR A 95 -0.62 4.86 -6.81
N GLU A 96 -0.67 5.81 -7.75
CA GLU A 96 -0.55 5.58 -9.19
C GLU A 96 0.78 4.89 -9.59
N ASP A 97 1.81 4.98 -8.74
CA ASP A 97 3.10 4.30 -8.93
C ASP A 97 3.03 2.78 -8.76
N ILE A 98 2.07 2.30 -7.94
CA ILE A 98 1.97 0.89 -7.51
C ILE A 98 0.82 0.18 -8.21
N ILE A 99 -0.32 0.88 -8.31
CA ILE A 99 -1.54 0.37 -8.92
C ILE A 99 -1.71 1.06 -10.28
N PRO A 100 -2.04 0.31 -11.34
CA PRO A 100 -2.33 0.88 -12.66
C PRO A 100 -3.36 2.00 -12.59
N ILE A 101 -3.09 3.07 -13.32
CA ILE A 101 -3.96 4.24 -13.39
C ILE A 101 -5.35 3.87 -13.90
N GLU A 102 -5.44 2.90 -14.82
CA GLU A 102 -6.70 2.49 -15.42
C GLU A 102 -7.65 1.89 -14.38
N GLU A 103 -7.14 1.09 -13.43
CA GLU A 103 -7.98 0.47 -12.41
C GLU A 103 -8.49 1.51 -11.41
N ILE A 104 -7.64 2.48 -11.03
CA ILE A 104 -8.02 3.55 -10.10
C ILE A 104 -9.13 4.40 -10.71
N TYR A 105 -8.97 4.88 -11.95
CA TYR A 105 -9.98 5.72 -12.59
C TYR A 105 -11.26 4.94 -12.92
N CYS A 106 -11.17 3.66 -13.31
CA CYS A 106 -12.37 2.81 -13.48
C CYS A 106 -13.15 2.69 -12.17
N LEU A 107 -12.46 2.50 -11.03
CA LEU A 107 -13.09 2.37 -9.73
C LEU A 107 -13.76 3.68 -9.29
N ILE A 108 -13.09 4.81 -9.48
CA ILE A 108 -13.67 6.14 -9.19
C ILE A 108 -14.92 6.36 -10.05
N ALA A 109 -14.86 6.09 -11.35
CA ALA A 109 -16.00 6.26 -12.26
C ALA A 109 -17.19 5.40 -11.83
N LEU A 110 -16.96 4.11 -11.53
CA LEU A 110 -18.00 3.20 -11.05
C LEU A 110 -18.59 3.65 -9.71
N ALA A 111 -17.76 4.06 -8.76
CA ALA A 111 -18.21 4.54 -7.46
C ALA A 111 -19.06 5.81 -7.61
N SER A 112 -18.62 6.78 -8.43
CA SER A 112 -19.32 8.05 -8.65
C SER A 112 -20.67 7.88 -9.35
N ILE A 113 -20.75 6.99 -10.34
CA ILE A 113 -22.01 6.65 -11.03
C ILE A 113 -23.02 6.08 -10.02
N ASN A 114 -22.58 5.14 -9.17
CA ASN A 114 -23.46 4.53 -8.17
C ASN A 114 -23.87 5.52 -7.06
N ALA A 115 -22.96 6.41 -6.66
CA ALA A 115 -23.26 7.47 -5.70
C ALA A 115 -24.18 8.56 -6.28
N LYS A 116 -24.35 8.62 -7.61
CA LYS A 116 -24.97 9.75 -8.36
C LYS A 116 -24.33 11.10 -8.02
N ILE A 117 -23.07 11.07 -7.59
CA ILE A 117 -22.26 12.25 -7.32
C ILE A 117 -21.54 12.54 -8.64
N PHE A 118 -22.20 13.31 -9.49
CA PHE A 118 -21.55 13.93 -10.65
C PHE A 118 -20.95 15.24 -10.12
N GLY A 119 -19.67 15.21 -9.74
CA GLY A 119 -18.97 16.43 -9.39
C GLY A 119 -18.99 17.38 -10.59
N THR A 120 -19.64 18.54 -10.43
CA THR A 120 -19.53 19.73 -11.28
C THR A 120 -18.17 20.40 -11.10
#